data_AF-A0A0P1ESH5-F1
#
_entry.id   AF-A0A0P1ESH5-F1
#
_cell.length_a   1.000
_cell.length_b   1.000
_cell.length_c   1.000
_cell.angle_alpha   90.00
_cell.angle_beta   90.00
_cell.angle_gamma   90.00
#
_symmetry.space_group_name_H-M   'P 1'
#
loop_
_entity.id
_entity.type
_entity.pdbx_description
1 polymer ?
#
loop_
_entity_poly.entity_id
_entity_poly.type
_entity_poly.pdbx_seq_one_letter_code
_entity_poly.pdbx_strand_id
1 'polypeptide(L)'
;MAVEDPSTEEKIATIRLVGDADADAAVAAAKAAFPDWATTEPEARVAALELLMDIYKSRAQEMAQAISHKMGASIALAKTAQVGAGAGHLKNTIRTAKGFAFERRLGDHAPNDMILYEPVGVCALITPWNWPMKRRSHAARAIASIIPASLATHRPGC
;
A
#
# COMPACT_ATOMS: atom_id res chain seq x y z
N MET A 1 9.71 15.73 -17.99
CA MET A 1 10.83 16.16 -17.13
C MET A 1 11.90 15.06 -17.13
N ALA A 2 13.18 15.43 -17.26
CA ALA A 2 14.28 14.48 -17.16
C ALA A 2 14.49 14.06 -15.70
N VAL A 3 14.92 12.81 -15.48
CA VAL A 3 15.48 12.35 -14.21
C VAL A 3 16.96 12.14 -14.48
N GLU A 4 17.79 12.70 -13.61
CA GLU A 4 19.25 12.69 -13.73
C GLU A 4 19.85 11.93 -12.55
N ASP A 5 20.98 11.27 -12.78
CA ASP A 5 21.75 10.64 -11.72
C ASP A 5 22.50 11.74 -10.97
N PRO A 6 22.26 11.94 -9.66
CA PRO A 6 22.89 13.02 -8.92
C PRO A 6 24.42 12.88 -8.80
N SER A 7 24.97 11.72 -9.15
CA SER A 7 26.42 11.43 -9.07
C SER A 7 27.15 11.77 -10.38
N THR A 8 26.46 11.78 -11.51
CA THR A 8 27.05 12.00 -12.85
C THR A 8 26.38 13.13 -13.64
N GLU A 9 25.24 13.62 -13.17
CA GLU A 9 24.33 14.55 -13.87
C GLU A 9 23.80 14.01 -15.20
N GLU A 10 24.03 12.73 -15.50
CA GLU A 10 23.55 12.10 -16.72
C GLU A 10 22.06 11.75 -16.61
N LYS A 11 21.35 11.94 -17.72
CA LYS A 11 19.93 11.61 -17.82
C LYS A 11 19.71 10.10 -17.79
N ILE A 12 19.00 9.63 -16.76
CA ILE A 12 18.63 8.22 -16.56
C ILE A 12 17.21 7.90 -17.01
N ALA A 13 16.29 8.87 -17.02
CA ALA A 13 14.93 8.64 -17.51
C ALA A 13 14.22 9.93 -17.95
N THR A 14 13.07 9.79 -18.61
CA THR A 14 12.12 10.89 -18.80
C THR A 14 10.80 10.50 -18.17
N ILE A 15 10.24 11.36 -17.33
CA ILE A 15 8.93 11.18 -16.72
C ILE A 15 7.95 12.23 -17.26
N ARG A 16 6.69 11.83 -17.43
CA ARG A 16 5.58 12.76 -17.64
C ARG A 16 5.28 13.42 -16.30
N LEU A 17 5.18 14.75 -16.31
CA LEU A 17 4.54 15.47 -15.21
C LEU A 17 3.04 15.40 -15.45
N VAL A 18 2.33 14.92 -14.43
CA VAL A 18 0.87 14.81 -14.44
C VAL A 18 0.27 16.09 -13.84
N GLY A 19 -0.87 16.52 -14.38
CA GLY A 19 -1.61 17.69 -13.90
C GLY A 19 -2.93 17.33 -13.23
N ASP A 20 -3.74 18.35 -12.95
CA ASP A 20 -5.03 18.18 -12.26
C ASP A 20 -5.95 17.20 -12.98
N ALA A 21 -6.01 17.23 -14.31
CA ALA A 21 -6.84 16.31 -15.10
C ALA A 21 -6.42 14.83 -14.94
N ASP A 22 -5.12 14.54 -14.84
CA ASP A 22 -4.63 13.19 -14.59
C ASP A 22 -4.95 12.74 -13.15
N ALA A 23 -4.88 13.67 -12.19
CA ALA A 23 -5.23 13.41 -10.80
C ALA A 23 -6.73 13.11 -10.66
N ASP A 24 -7.59 13.90 -11.31
CA ASP A 24 -9.04 13.69 -11.35
C ASP A 24 -9.38 12.35 -12.02
N ALA A 25 -8.71 12.01 -13.12
CA ALA A 25 -8.87 10.71 -13.77
C ALA A 25 -8.46 9.55 -12.85
N ALA A 26 -7.36 9.68 -12.12
CA ALA A 26 -6.92 8.66 -11.16
C ALA A 26 -7.90 8.51 -9.98
N VAL A 27 -8.43 9.62 -9.46
CA VAL A 27 -9.45 9.60 -8.40
C VAL A 27 -10.76 8.99 -8.91
N ALA A 28 -11.20 9.32 -10.13
CA ALA A 28 -12.39 8.76 -10.74
C ALA A 28 -12.27 7.24 -10.93
N ALA A 29 -11.13 6.76 -11.44
CA ALA A 29 -10.85 5.34 -11.58
C ALA A 29 -10.84 4.61 -10.21
N ALA A 30 -10.22 5.21 -9.20
CA ALA A 30 -10.20 4.65 -7.85
C ALA A 30 -11.61 4.59 -7.23
N LYS A 31 -12.43 5.64 -7.43
CA LYS A 31 -13.83 5.66 -6.98
C LYS A 31 -14.68 4.60 -7.68
N ALA A 32 -14.46 4.37 -8.97
CA ALA A 32 -15.18 3.35 -9.73
C ALA A 32 -14.82 1.92 -9.28
N ALA A 33 -13.55 1.66 -8.95
CA ALA A 33 -13.10 0.34 -8.50
C ALA A 33 -13.39 0.07 -7.01
N PHE A 34 -13.66 1.11 -6.22
CA PHE A 34 -13.78 0.99 -4.77
C PHE A 34 -14.94 0.08 -4.30
N PRO A 35 -16.17 0.14 -4.84
CA PRO A 35 -17.26 -0.72 -4.38
C PRO A 35 -16.94 -2.22 -4.48
N ASP A 36 -16.44 -2.66 -5.63
CA ASP A 36 -16.06 -4.06 -5.86
C ASP A 36 -14.92 -4.47 -4.91
N TRP A 37 -13.91 -3.62 -4.75
CA TRP A 37 -12.79 -3.88 -3.85
C TRP A 37 -13.21 -3.91 -2.37
N ALA A 38 -14.14 -3.05 -1.97
CA ALA A 38 -14.64 -2.97 -0.60
C ALA A 38 -15.38 -4.25 -0.18
N THR A 39 -16.07 -4.91 -1.12
CA THR A 39 -16.78 -6.18 -0.88
C THR A 39 -15.92 -7.43 -1.03
N THR A 40 -14.67 -7.29 -1.47
CA THR A 40 -13.76 -8.43 -1.62
C THR A 40 -13.44 -9.04 -0.25
N GLU A 41 -13.51 -10.37 -0.11
CA GLU A 41 -13.21 -11.05 1.15
C GLU A 41 -11.78 -10.76 1.68
N PRO A 42 -11.58 -10.69 3.01
CA PRO A 42 -10.27 -10.45 3.61
C PRO A 42 -9.17 -11.39 3.09
N GLU A 43 -9.47 -12.67 2.89
CA GLU A 43 -8.54 -13.67 2.39
C GLU A 43 -8.05 -13.35 0.97
N ALA A 44 -8.96 -12.88 0.11
CA ALA A 44 -8.62 -12.49 -1.26
C ALA A 44 -7.75 -11.21 -1.27
N ARG A 45 -8.04 -10.25 -0.39
CA ARG A 45 -7.17 -9.07 -0.21
C ARG A 45 -5.77 -9.45 0.30
N VAL A 46 -5.69 -10.41 1.21
CA VAL A 46 -4.41 -10.97 1.69
C VAL A 46 -3.66 -11.67 0.57
N ALA A 47 -4.33 -12.50 -0.23
CA ALA A 47 -3.71 -13.20 -1.36
C ALA A 47 -3.14 -12.20 -2.39
N ALA A 48 -3.84 -11.09 -2.66
CA ALA A 48 -3.32 -10.03 -3.52
C ALA A 48 -2.03 -9.39 -2.96
N LEU A 49 -1.94 -9.20 -1.64
CA LEU A 49 -0.73 -8.68 -0.99
C LEU A 49 0.43 -9.69 -1.01
N GLU A 50 0.13 -10.99 -0.92
CA GLU A 50 1.12 -12.06 -1.04
C GLU A 50 1.67 -12.12 -2.47
N LEU A 51 0.81 -12.05 -3.47
CA LEU A 51 1.23 -11.94 -4.87
C LEU A 51 2.11 -10.69 -5.10
N LEU A 52 1.71 -9.55 -4.54
CA LEU A 52 2.52 -8.33 -4.58
C LEU A 52 3.90 -8.53 -3.93
N MET A 53 3.96 -9.26 -2.81
CA MET A 53 5.22 -9.58 -2.13
C MET A 53 6.14 -10.42 -3.01
N ASP A 54 5.60 -11.41 -3.72
CA ASP A 54 6.40 -12.29 -4.55
C ASP A 54 6.95 -11.54 -5.78
N ILE A 55 6.13 -10.69 -6.41
CA ILE A 55 6.58 -9.79 -7.48
C ILE A 55 7.62 -8.79 -6.95
N TYR A 56 7.42 -8.25 -5.74
CA TYR A 56 8.36 -7.32 -5.13
C TYR A 56 9.74 -7.98 -4.93
N LYS A 57 9.76 -9.22 -4.46
CA LYS A 57 11.01 -9.98 -4.27
C LYS A 57 11.68 -10.31 -5.59
N SER A 58 10.94 -10.74 -6.61
CA SER A 58 11.50 -11.08 -7.92
C SER A 58 12.18 -9.88 -8.58
N ARG A 59 11.68 -8.66 -8.31
CA ARG A 59 12.21 -7.40 -8.84
C ARG A 59 13.14 -6.65 -7.89
N ALA A 60 13.53 -7.23 -6.76
CA ALA A 60 14.31 -6.57 -5.72
C ALA A 60 15.65 -6.00 -6.24
N GLN A 61 16.32 -6.75 -7.12
CA GLN A 61 17.59 -6.33 -7.71
C GLN A 61 17.42 -5.13 -8.65
N GLU A 62 16.43 -5.16 -9.54
CA GLU A 62 16.10 -4.04 -10.44
C GLU A 62 15.75 -2.78 -9.64
N MET A 63 14.94 -2.92 -8.59
CA MET A 63 14.57 -1.81 -7.72
C MET A 63 15.78 -1.19 -7.02
N ALA A 64 16.71 -2.01 -6.52
CA ALA A 64 17.92 -1.50 -5.87
C ALA A 64 18.80 -0.69 -6.85
N GLN A 65 18.95 -1.15 -8.09
CA GLN A 65 19.67 -0.42 -9.13
C GLN A 65 18.97 0.91 -9.44
N ALA A 66 17.66 0.88 -9.65
CA ALA A 66 16.88 2.09 -9.94
C ALA A 66 16.95 3.13 -8.79
N ILE A 67 16.97 2.68 -7.54
CA ILE A 67 17.14 3.54 -6.36
C ILE A 67 18.55 4.15 -6.34
N SER A 68 19.57 3.33 -6.57
CA SER A 68 20.95 3.76 -6.54
C SER A 68 21.19 4.87 -7.57
N HIS A 69 20.78 4.65 -8.82
CA HIS A 69 20.90 5.63 -9.89
C HIS A 69 20.06 6.89 -9.66
N LYS A 70 18.82 6.77 -9.17
CA LYS A 70 17.95 7.95 -9.00
C LYS A 70 18.29 8.81 -7.80
N MET A 71 18.96 8.25 -6.79
CA MET A 71 19.19 8.94 -5.51
C MET A 71 20.67 9.09 -5.16
N GLY A 72 21.58 8.49 -5.92
CA GLY A 72 23.00 8.43 -5.56
C GLY A 72 23.28 7.57 -4.31
N ALA A 73 22.31 6.77 -3.85
CA ALA A 73 22.51 5.88 -2.72
C ALA A 73 23.44 4.72 -3.12
N SER A 74 24.37 4.33 -2.25
CA SER A 74 25.22 3.17 -2.52
C SER A 74 24.36 1.91 -2.75
N ILE A 75 24.77 1.05 -3.68
CA ILE A 75 23.99 -0.14 -4.03
C ILE A 75 23.76 -1.06 -2.82
N ALA A 76 24.71 -1.09 -1.87
CA ALA A 76 24.58 -1.81 -0.62
C ALA A 76 23.43 -1.27 0.22
N LEU A 77 23.34 0.06 0.40
CA LEU A 77 22.26 0.71 1.15
C LEU A 77 20.90 0.56 0.44
N ALA A 78 20.89 0.69 -0.89
CA ALA A 78 19.69 0.52 -1.70
C ALA A 78 19.10 -0.90 -1.55
N LYS A 79 19.94 -1.94 -1.60
CA LYS A 79 19.52 -3.33 -1.43
C LYS A 79 19.05 -3.63 -0.01
N THR A 80 19.90 -3.37 0.99
CA THR A 80 19.67 -3.87 2.36
C THR A 80 18.64 -3.02 3.09
N ALA A 81 18.79 -1.70 3.05
CA ALA A 81 17.95 -0.80 3.82
C ALA A 81 16.68 -0.41 3.06
N GLN A 82 16.78 0.04 1.81
CA GLN A 82 15.60 0.58 1.12
C GLN A 82 14.67 -0.50 0.60
N VAL A 83 15.17 -1.41 -0.25
CA VAL A 83 14.37 -2.52 -0.76
C VAL A 83 13.97 -3.46 0.38
N GLY A 84 14.90 -3.74 1.31
CA GLY A 84 14.63 -4.55 2.50
C GLY A 84 13.56 -3.97 3.40
N ALA A 85 13.56 -2.66 3.69
CA ALA A 85 12.50 -2.04 4.49
C ALA A 85 11.13 -2.15 3.82
N GLY A 86 11.05 -1.98 2.50
CA GLY A 86 9.80 -2.14 1.76
C GLY A 86 9.22 -3.55 1.88
N ALA A 87 10.06 -4.58 1.74
CA ALA A 87 9.67 -5.97 1.98
C ALA A 87 9.26 -6.21 3.44
N GLY A 88 9.99 -5.65 4.41
CA GLY A 88 9.65 -5.76 5.82
C GLY A 88 8.26 -5.20 6.14
N HIS A 89 7.95 -4.00 5.62
CA HIS A 89 6.63 -3.37 5.81
C HIS A 89 5.49 -4.15 5.14
N LEU A 90 5.71 -4.67 3.93
CA LEU A 90 4.71 -5.49 3.25
C LEU A 90 4.46 -6.80 4.01
N LYS A 91 5.53 -7.46 4.50
CA LYS A 91 5.42 -8.69 5.30
C LYS A 91 4.65 -8.44 6.59
N ASN A 92 4.94 -7.35 7.28
CA ASN A 92 4.23 -6.99 8.50
C ASN A 92 2.75 -6.68 8.21
N THR A 93 2.46 -5.99 7.10
CA THR A 93 1.08 -5.67 6.71
C THR A 93 0.28 -6.95 6.41
N ILE A 94 0.85 -7.89 5.67
CA ILE A 94 0.24 -9.22 5.41
C ILE A 94 -0.01 -9.96 6.74
N ARG A 95 0.99 -9.99 7.63
CA ARG A 95 0.84 -10.63 8.94
C ARG A 95 -0.27 -10.00 9.76
N THR A 96 -0.34 -8.68 9.80
CA THR A 96 -1.41 -7.95 10.51
C THR A 96 -2.76 -8.24 9.87
N ALA A 97 -2.87 -8.20 8.54
CA ALA A 97 -4.10 -8.50 7.80
C ALA A 97 -4.68 -9.87 8.17
N LYS A 98 -3.82 -10.91 8.20
CA LYS A 98 -4.22 -12.28 8.54
C LYS A 98 -4.71 -12.45 9.98
N GLY A 99 -4.24 -11.61 10.90
CA GLY A 99 -4.61 -11.66 12.32
C GLY A 99 -5.65 -10.62 12.73
N PHE A 100 -6.13 -9.81 11.79
CA PHE A 100 -7.05 -8.72 12.09
C PHE A 100 -8.50 -9.21 12.01
N ALA A 101 -9.23 -9.05 13.12
CA ALA A 101 -10.67 -9.33 13.15
C ALA A 101 -11.43 -8.15 12.53
N PHE A 102 -11.74 -8.25 11.24
CA PHE A 102 -12.54 -7.24 10.51
C PHE A 102 -13.98 -7.15 11.03
N GLU A 103 -14.49 -8.22 11.62
CA GLU A 103 -15.74 -8.26 12.34
C GLU A 103 -15.51 -8.83 13.74
N ARG A 104 -16.04 -8.16 14.76
CA ARG A 104 -15.99 -8.67 16.14
C ARG A 104 -17.19 -8.22 16.95
N ARG A 105 -17.51 -8.98 18.00
CA ARG A 105 -18.52 -8.56 18.98
C ARG A 105 -18.04 -7.31 19.74
N LEU A 106 -18.99 -6.45 20.10
CA LEU A 106 -18.73 -5.28 20.94
C LEU A 106 -18.21 -5.70 22.32
N GLY A 107 -18.85 -6.71 22.92
CA GLY A 107 -18.43 -7.37 24.16
C GLY A 107 -19.57 -8.20 24.77
N ASP A 108 -19.29 -8.90 25.87
CA ASP A 108 -20.26 -9.81 26.51
C ASP A 108 -21.53 -9.11 27.04
N HIS A 109 -21.43 -7.81 27.32
CA HIS A 109 -22.55 -6.96 27.74
C HIS A 109 -23.53 -6.62 26.61
N ALA A 110 -23.14 -6.85 25.35
CA ALA A 110 -23.92 -6.52 24.16
C ALA A 110 -23.77 -7.65 23.12
N PRO A 111 -24.35 -8.83 23.38
CA PRO A 111 -24.12 -10.04 22.57
C PRO A 111 -24.64 -9.94 21.13
N ASN A 112 -25.57 -9.01 20.87
CA ASN A 112 -26.17 -8.78 19.55
C ASN A 112 -25.51 -7.61 18.78
N ASP A 113 -24.48 -6.97 19.36
CA ASP A 113 -23.82 -5.82 18.76
C ASP A 113 -22.46 -6.21 18.18
N MET A 114 -22.24 -5.81 16.93
CA MET A 114 -21.03 -6.09 16.17
C MET A 114 -20.30 -4.80 15.81
N ILE A 115 -18.97 -4.85 15.83
CA ILE A 115 -18.08 -3.85 15.26
C ILE A 115 -17.60 -4.39 13.92
N LEU A 116 -17.85 -3.61 12.88
CA LEU A 116 -17.34 -3.85 11.55
C LEU A 116 -16.28 -2.80 11.22
N TYR A 117 -15.16 -3.29 10.69
CA TYR A 117 -14.08 -2.45 10.19
C TYR A 117 -14.15 -2.38 8.67
N GLU A 118 -14.75 -1.28 8.20
CA GLU A 118 -14.95 -1.02 6.79
C GLU A 118 -13.82 -0.17 6.22
N PRO A 119 -13.50 -0.31 4.93
CA PRO A 119 -12.54 0.56 4.28
C PRO A 119 -13.03 2.01 4.25
N VAL A 120 -12.15 2.95 4.62
CA VAL A 120 -12.46 4.39 4.65
C VAL A 120 -12.85 4.96 3.27
N GLY A 121 -12.31 4.41 2.18
CA GLY A 121 -12.52 4.93 0.83
C GLY A 121 -11.23 5.12 0.04
N VAL A 122 -11.30 5.99 -0.97
CA VAL A 122 -10.15 6.37 -1.80
C VAL A 122 -9.17 7.20 -0.96
N CYS A 123 -7.91 6.74 -0.91
CA CYS A 123 -6.84 7.38 -0.14
C CYS A 123 -5.75 7.95 -1.05
N ALA A 124 -5.38 9.23 -0.87
CA ALA A 124 -4.23 9.83 -1.53
C ALA A 124 -2.93 9.54 -0.76
N LEU A 125 -1.91 9.05 -1.45
CA LEU A 125 -0.62 8.66 -0.86
C LEU A 125 0.52 9.48 -1.47
N ILE A 126 0.98 10.50 -0.74
CA ILE A 126 2.07 11.37 -1.17
C ILE A 126 3.38 10.89 -0.54
N THR A 127 4.34 10.48 -1.37
CA THR A 127 5.62 9.91 -0.89
C THR A 127 6.80 10.84 -1.18
N PRO A 128 7.54 11.31 -0.17
CA PRO A 128 8.79 12.03 -0.43
C PRO A 128 9.88 11.13 -1.04
N TRP A 129 10.92 11.77 -1.59
CA TRP A 129 11.92 11.14 -2.45
C TRP A 129 13.01 10.33 -1.71
N ASN A 130 13.26 10.61 -0.43
CA ASN A 130 14.42 10.10 0.30
C ASN A 130 14.34 8.62 0.77
N TRP A 131 13.15 8.04 0.81
CA TRP A 131 12.91 6.62 1.18
C TRP A 131 11.77 6.06 0.34
N PRO A 132 11.96 5.90 -0.99
CA PRO A 132 10.88 5.67 -1.93
C PRO A 132 10.17 4.34 -1.68
N MET A 133 10.90 3.26 -1.40
CA MET A 133 10.28 1.95 -1.19
C MET A 133 9.57 1.84 0.14
N LYS A 134 10.15 2.36 1.22
CA LYS A 134 9.56 2.30 2.57
C LYS A 134 8.14 2.85 2.58
N ARG A 135 7.92 4.03 2.01
CA ARG A 135 6.59 4.66 2.00
C ARG A 135 5.65 4.11 0.95
N ARG A 136 6.15 3.68 -0.21
CA ARG A 136 5.30 2.97 -1.18
C ARG A 136 4.76 1.67 -0.60
N SER A 137 5.54 0.96 0.20
CA SER A 137 5.06 -0.24 0.91
C SER A 137 4.01 0.06 1.99
N HIS A 138 3.89 1.29 2.49
CA HIS A 138 2.78 1.68 3.37
C HIS A 138 1.45 1.77 2.60
N ALA A 139 1.47 1.97 1.28
CA ALA A 139 0.27 1.91 0.45
C ALA A 139 -0.41 0.53 0.51
N ALA A 140 0.35 -0.53 0.83
CA ALA A 140 -0.20 -1.86 1.07
C ALA A 140 -1.25 -1.90 2.18
N ARG A 141 -1.23 -0.95 3.13
CA ARG A 141 -2.25 -0.84 4.18
C ARG A 141 -3.60 -0.37 3.63
N ALA A 142 -3.58 0.51 2.63
CA ALA A 142 -4.78 0.94 1.92
C ALA A 142 -5.34 -0.22 1.07
N ILE A 143 -4.47 -0.98 0.39
CA ILE A 143 -4.86 -2.19 -0.36
C ILE A 143 -5.47 -3.23 0.57
N ALA A 144 -4.88 -3.44 1.75
CA ALA A 144 -5.37 -4.38 2.74
C ALA A 144 -6.70 -3.97 3.41
N SER A 145 -7.20 -2.75 3.14
CA SER A 145 -8.31 -2.12 3.87
C SER A 145 -8.09 -2.07 5.38
N ILE A 146 -6.83 -2.01 5.84
CA ILE A 146 -6.47 -1.89 7.28
C ILE A 146 -6.36 -0.41 7.69
N ILE A 147 -6.97 0.50 6.93
CA ILE A 147 -7.23 1.86 7.41
C ILE A 147 -8.65 1.81 7.95
N PRO A 148 -8.85 1.62 9.26
CA PRO A 148 -10.17 1.34 9.80
C PRO A 148 -11.04 2.60 9.77
N ALA A 149 -12.23 2.50 9.17
CA ALA A 149 -13.42 3.16 9.69
C ALA A 149 -14.14 2.13 10.58
N SER A 150 -14.39 2.44 11.85
CA SER A 150 -15.15 1.55 12.74
C SER A 150 -16.60 2.00 12.81
N LEU A 151 -17.53 1.13 12.47
CA LEU A 151 -18.96 1.32 12.70
C LEU A 151 -19.48 0.22 13.63
N ALA A 152 -20.19 0.61 14.70
CA ALA A 152 -20.92 -0.32 15.54
C ALA A 152 -22.35 -0.44 15.00
N THR A 153 -22.77 -1.64 14.62
CA THR A 153 -24.12 -1.89 14.11
C THR A 153 -24.82 -2.94 14.95
N HIS A 154 -26.05 -2.65 15.35
CA HIS A 154 -26.95 -3.61 15.98
C HIS A 154 -27.49 -4.58 14.92
N ARG A 155 -27.18 -5.88 15.02
CA ARG A 155 -27.80 -6.90 14.17
C ARG A 155 -28.87 -7.62 15.00
N PRO A 156 -30.17 -7.31 14.83
CA PRO A 156 -31.21 -8.02 15.54
C PRO A 156 -31.38 -9.43 14.95
N GLY A 157 -30.99 -10.45 15.72
CA GLY A 157 -31.40 -11.84 15.53
C GLY A 157 -30.52 -12.70 14.61
N CYS A 158 -29.73 -13.58 15.22
CA CYS A 158 -29.45 -14.93 14.74
C CYS A 158 -30.02 -15.89 15.79
#